data_AF-A0A7W6DDC4-F1
#
_entry.id   AF-A0A7W6DDC4-F1
#
_cell.length_a   1.000
_cell.length_b   1.000
_cell.length_c   1.000
_cell.angle_alpha   90.00
_cell.angle_beta   90.00
_cell.angle_gamma   90.00
#
_symmetry.space_group_name_H-M   'P 1'
#
loop_
_entity.id
_entity.type
_entity.pdbx_description
1 polymer ?
#
loop_
_entity_poly.entity_id
_entity_poly.type
_entity_poly.pdbx_seq_one_letter_code
_entity_poly.pdbx_strand_id
1 'polypeptide(L)'
;MPALWLWVGGLAATMAVLGLRAAWSRQHRSTTANALCWGFMGLALAIGWAAAGAWGMAVVSLAGTACAFILLAQAAITAPTGKASASTRRAHMLPEKGEALHLWRRIATFLLCVPVALAVALLLALAARAIASAAGWGEADSNVLTLFLMPLCWALLLFALLMTQGRRAQARVLAALASIPILILLLERLA
;
A
#
# COMPACT_ATOMS: atom_id res chain seq x y z
N MET A 1 25.48 3.80 -21.49
CA MET A 1 25.75 3.67 -20.04
C MET A 1 24.54 3.41 -19.12
N PRO A 2 23.30 3.07 -19.58
CA PRO A 2 22.16 2.89 -18.66
C PRO A 2 22.27 1.63 -17.78
N ALA A 3 22.97 0.59 -18.24
CA ALA A 3 23.13 -0.66 -17.51
C ALA A 3 23.81 -0.49 -16.14
N LEU A 4 24.84 0.36 -16.03
CA LEU A 4 25.54 0.59 -14.76
C LEU A 4 24.62 1.22 -13.70
N TRP A 5 23.81 2.20 -14.11
CA TRP A 5 22.85 2.86 -13.22
C TRP A 5 21.77 1.92 -12.70
N LEU A 6 21.32 0.96 -13.53
CA LEU A 6 20.39 -0.09 -13.08
C LEU A 6 21.02 -0.98 -12.01
N TRP A 7 22.30 -1.37 -12.16
CA TRP A 7 23.02 -2.12 -11.12
C TRP A 7 23.16 -1.33 -9.83
N VAL A 8 23.54 -0.04 -9.93
CA VAL A 8 23.66 0.85 -8.76
C VAL A 8 22.31 1.00 -8.04
N GLY A 9 21.23 1.24 -8.79
CA GLY A 9 19.88 1.31 -8.25
C GLY A 9 19.46 0.00 -7.58
N GLY A 10 19.71 -1.16 -8.22
CA GLY A 10 19.39 -2.46 -7.67
C GLY A 10 20.14 -2.78 -6.37
N LEU A 11 21.43 -2.42 -6.31
CA LEU A 11 22.24 -2.53 -5.10
C LEU A 11 21.71 -1.62 -4.00
N ALA A 12 21.37 -0.36 -4.32
CA ALA A 12 20.80 0.58 -3.36
C ALA A 12 19.47 0.08 -2.78
N ALA A 13 18.58 -0.46 -3.63
CA ALA A 13 17.32 -1.07 -3.18
C ALA A 13 17.55 -2.27 -2.26
N THR A 14 18.49 -3.15 -2.61
CA THR A 14 18.87 -4.30 -1.79
C THR A 14 19.42 -3.87 -0.42
N MET A 15 20.33 -2.90 -0.41
CA MET A 15 20.92 -2.35 0.81
C MET A 15 19.87 -1.65 1.70
N ALA A 16 18.91 -0.95 1.09
CA ALA A 16 17.79 -0.36 1.81
C ALA A 16 16.97 -1.42 2.55
N VAL A 17 16.66 -2.56 1.90
CA VAL A 17 15.92 -3.68 2.52
C VAL A 17 16.70 -4.32 3.66
N LEU A 18 18.00 -4.60 3.45
CA LEU A 18 18.87 -5.16 4.49
C LEU A 18 18.98 -4.21 5.69
N GLY A 19 19.13 -2.91 5.43
CA GLY A 19 19.14 -1.87 6.45
C GLY A 19 17.83 -1.82 7.23
N LEU A 20 16.68 -1.92 6.55
CA LEU A 20 15.36 -1.96 7.18
C LEU A 20 15.23 -3.20 8.10
N ARG A 21 15.66 -4.37 7.61
CA ARG A 21 15.64 -5.62 8.39
C ARG A 21 16.50 -5.51 9.65
N ALA A 22 17.69 -4.91 9.54
CA ALA A 22 18.58 -4.67 10.67
C ALA A 22 18.04 -3.61 11.63
N ALA A 23 17.39 -2.56 11.12
CA ALA A 23 16.76 -1.54 11.96
C ALA A 23 15.58 -2.11 12.77
N TRP A 24 14.83 -3.05 12.19
CA TRP A 24 13.69 -3.69 12.83
C TRP A 24 14.05 -4.80 13.82
N SER A 25 15.27 -5.37 13.76
CA SER A 25 15.74 -6.35 14.74
C SER A 25 16.25 -5.73 16.04
N ARG A 26 16.41 -4.39 16.09
CA ARG A 26 16.82 -3.68 17.31
C ARG A 26 15.72 -3.67 18.36
N GLN A 27 16.11 -3.77 19.63
CA GLN A 27 15.21 -3.75 20.79
C GLN A 27 14.39 -2.46 20.88
N HIS A 28 14.97 -1.32 20.49
CA HIS A 28 14.27 -0.06 20.29
C HIS A 28 14.31 0.34 18.82
N ARG A 29 13.13 0.56 18.23
CA ARG A 29 12.99 0.95 16.83
C ARG A 29 13.53 2.37 16.62
N SER A 30 14.68 2.49 15.96
CA SER A 30 15.24 3.79 15.58
C SER A 30 14.44 4.40 14.43
N THR A 31 13.75 5.50 14.71
CA THR A 31 12.98 6.26 13.71
C THR A 31 13.89 6.82 12.62
N THR A 32 15.07 7.31 12.98
CA THR A 32 16.08 7.85 12.05
C THR A 32 16.62 6.79 11.10
N ALA A 33 16.99 5.61 11.61
CA ALA A 33 17.47 4.51 10.76
C ALA A 33 16.39 4.03 9.77
N ASN A 34 15.13 3.94 10.22
CA ASN A 34 14.01 3.60 9.35
C ASN A 34 13.80 4.66 8.26
N ALA A 35 13.80 5.94 8.63
CA ALA A 35 13.64 7.05 7.69
C ALA A 35 14.75 7.06 6.63
N LEU A 36 16.00 6.84 7.05
CA LEU A 36 17.15 6.76 6.13
C LEU A 36 17.00 5.59 5.14
N CYS A 37 16.61 4.41 5.60
CA CYS A 37 16.43 3.24 4.73
C CYS A 37 15.28 3.44 3.74
N TRP A 38 14.17 4.04 4.17
CA TRP A 38 13.08 4.43 3.27
C TRP A 38 13.51 5.51 2.26
N GLY A 39 14.31 6.49 2.70
CA GLY A 39 14.90 7.49 1.81
C GLY A 39 15.82 6.86 0.77
N PHE A 40 16.67 5.91 1.17
CA PHE A 40 17.53 5.15 0.28
C PHE A 40 16.74 4.33 -0.75
N MET A 41 15.61 3.75 -0.33
CA MET A 41 14.69 3.06 -1.25
C MET A 41 14.10 4.03 -2.29
N GLY A 42 13.67 5.23 -1.87
CA GLY A 42 13.21 6.26 -2.78
C GLY A 42 14.29 6.71 -3.77
N LEU A 43 15.53 6.86 -3.30
CA LEU A 43 16.68 7.20 -4.14
C LEU A 43 17.02 6.09 -5.14
N ALA A 44 16.91 4.82 -4.75
CA ALA A 44 17.09 3.68 -5.65
C ALA A 44 16.07 3.72 -6.80
N LEU A 45 14.79 4.01 -6.50
CA LEU A 45 13.75 4.17 -7.52
C LEU A 45 14.03 5.36 -8.44
N ALA A 46 14.49 6.50 -7.90
CA ALA A 46 14.85 7.66 -8.70
C ALA A 46 16.03 7.35 -9.66
N ILE A 47 17.03 6.59 -9.21
CA ILE A 47 18.13 6.12 -10.06
C ILE A 47 17.61 5.20 -11.17
N GLY A 48 16.73 4.25 -10.85
CA GLY A 48 16.10 3.37 -11.83
C GLY A 48 15.31 4.16 -12.88
N TRP A 49 14.53 5.15 -12.45
CA TRP A 49 13.80 6.05 -13.32
C TRP A 49 14.72 6.85 -14.25
N ALA A 50 15.79 7.44 -13.71
CA ALA A 50 16.75 8.20 -14.51
C ALA A 50 17.49 7.33 -15.53
N ALA A 51 17.68 6.04 -15.24
CA ALA A 51 18.39 5.11 -16.12
C ALA A 51 17.55 4.63 -17.31
N ALA A 52 16.27 4.30 -17.09
CA ALA A 52 15.41 3.69 -18.11
C ALA A 52 13.90 3.94 -17.90
N GLY A 53 13.52 5.03 -17.24
CA GLY A 53 12.13 5.39 -16.96
C GLY A 53 11.41 4.33 -16.12
N ALA A 54 10.14 4.08 -16.45
CA ALA A 54 9.30 3.12 -15.74
C ALA A 54 9.89 1.70 -15.73
N TRP A 55 10.51 1.28 -16.84
CA TRP A 55 11.20 -0.01 -16.92
C TRP A 55 12.34 -0.12 -15.91
N GLY A 56 13.16 0.92 -15.80
CA GLY A 56 14.27 0.94 -14.84
C GLY A 56 13.80 0.89 -13.39
N MET A 57 12.71 1.59 -13.04
CA MET A 57 12.08 1.45 -11.71
C MET A 57 11.61 0.02 -11.46
N ALA A 58 10.96 -0.61 -12.44
CA ALA A 58 10.50 -1.99 -12.31
C ALA A 58 11.67 -2.94 -12.03
N VAL A 59 12.76 -2.86 -12.81
CA VAL A 59 13.96 -3.69 -12.63
C VAL A 59 14.61 -3.47 -11.25
N VAL A 60 14.78 -2.22 -10.82
CA VAL A 60 15.35 -1.90 -9.50
C VAL A 60 14.45 -2.39 -8.36
N SER A 61 13.13 -2.22 -8.48
CA SER A 61 12.17 -2.69 -7.49
C SER A 61 12.16 -4.22 -7.37
N LEU A 62 12.41 -4.94 -8.48
CA LEU A 62 12.49 -6.40 -8.50
C LEU A 62 13.66 -6.90 -7.63
N ALA A 63 14.81 -6.23 -7.69
CA ALA A 63 15.97 -6.56 -6.85
C ALA A 63 15.68 -6.39 -5.35
N GLY A 64 15.08 -5.25 -4.95
CA GLY A 64 14.67 -5.02 -3.57
C GLY A 64 13.61 -6.03 -3.10
N THR A 65 12.62 -6.31 -3.94
CA THR A 65 11.54 -7.26 -3.64
C THR A 65 12.08 -8.69 -3.50
N ALA A 66 12.97 -9.12 -4.40
CA ALA A 66 13.64 -10.42 -4.32
C ALA A 66 14.43 -10.56 -3.01
N CYS A 67 15.19 -9.53 -2.62
CA CYS A 67 15.89 -9.51 -1.34
C CYS A 67 14.92 -9.66 -0.15
N ALA A 68 13.81 -8.90 -0.15
CA ALA A 68 12.79 -8.99 0.89
C ALA A 68 12.18 -10.40 0.96
N PHE A 69 11.85 -11.01 -0.18
CA PHE A 69 11.35 -12.39 -0.25
C PHE A 69 12.34 -13.40 0.33
N ILE A 70 13.63 -13.29 0.01
CA ILE A 70 14.67 -14.16 0.56
C ILE A 70 14.74 -14.03 2.08
N LEU A 71 14.72 -12.81 2.62
CA LEU A 71 14.73 -12.58 4.07
C LEU A 71 13.46 -13.12 4.75
N LEU A 72 12.29 -12.99 4.10
CA LEU A 72 11.04 -13.56 4.61
C LEU A 72 11.07 -15.08 4.60
N ALA A 73 11.56 -15.70 3.53
CA ALA A 73 11.72 -17.16 3.45
C ALA A 73 12.71 -17.67 4.51
N GLN A 74 13.85 -16.99 4.67
CA GLN A 74 14.83 -17.31 5.71
C GLN A 74 14.22 -17.18 7.10
N ALA A 75 13.48 -16.10 7.37
CA ALA A 75 12.77 -15.93 8.64
C ALA A 75 11.70 -16.99 8.86
N ALA A 76 10.97 -17.40 7.83
CA ALA A 76 9.96 -18.46 7.92
C ALA A 76 10.58 -19.83 8.27
N ILE A 77 11.73 -20.16 7.67
CA ILE A 77 12.45 -21.43 7.92
C ILE A 77 13.09 -21.45 9.33
N THR A 78 13.62 -20.31 9.77
CA THR A 78 14.37 -20.19 11.03
C THR A 78 13.53 -19.79 12.24
N ALA A 79 12.27 -19.40 12.04
CA ALA A 79 11.39 -19.01 13.11
C ALA A 79 11.20 -20.20 14.08
N PRO A 80 11.37 -19.98 15.40
CA PRO A 80 11.07 -21.02 16.37
C PRO A 80 9.58 -21.37 16.27
N THR A 81 9.24 -22.65 16.38
CA THR A 81 7.85 -23.09 16.51
C THR A 81 7.22 -22.35 17.68
N GLY A 82 6.17 -21.56 17.40
CA GLY A 82 5.56 -20.69 18.39
C GLY A 82 5.05 -21.49 19.58
N LYS A 83 5.77 -21.43 20.71
CA LYS A 83 5.32 -21.98 22.01
C LYS A 83 4.35 -21.03 22.73
N ALA A 84 3.91 -19.96 22.05
CA ALA A 84 2.92 -19.06 22.60
C ALA A 84 1.58 -19.82 22.68
N SER A 85 1.18 -20.15 23.91
CA SER A 85 -0.18 -20.58 24.20
C SER A 85 -1.15 -19.60 23.53
N ALA A 86 -2.12 -20.12 22.78
CA ALA A 86 -3.12 -19.30 22.13
C ALA A 86 -3.69 -18.32 23.17
N SER A 87 -3.71 -17.03 22.83
CA SER A 87 -4.15 -15.98 23.75
C SER A 87 -5.51 -16.35 24.36
N THR A 88 -5.52 -16.68 25.65
CA THR A 88 -6.75 -16.94 26.42
C THR A 88 -7.50 -15.66 26.75
N ARG A 89 -6.99 -14.49 26.33
CA ARG A 89 -7.75 -13.24 26.34
C ARG A 89 -8.96 -13.49 25.46
N ARG A 90 -10.13 -13.69 26.08
CA ARG A 90 -11.42 -13.64 25.41
C ARG A 90 -11.53 -12.27 24.78
N ALA A 91 -11.03 -12.12 23.55
CA ALA A 91 -11.53 -11.10 22.67
C ALA A 91 -13.04 -11.34 22.68
N HIS A 92 -13.81 -10.37 23.14
CA HIS A 92 -15.28 -10.34 23.13
C HIS A 92 -15.78 -10.39 21.66
N MET A 93 -15.33 -11.39 20.91
CA MET A 93 -15.56 -11.59 19.48
C MET A 93 -16.97 -12.14 19.27
N LEU A 94 -17.47 -12.86 20.25
CA LEU A 94 -18.80 -13.46 20.27
C LEU A 94 -19.59 -12.83 21.41
N PRO A 95 -20.78 -12.25 21.12
CA PRO A 95 -21.67 -11.75 22.15
C PRO A 95 -22.05 -12.89 23.11
N GLU A 96 -22.25 -12.54 24.38
CA GLU A 96 -22.72 -13.51 25.36
C GLU A 96 -24.14 -13.97 25.01
N LYS A 97 -24.49 -15.19 25.43
CA LYS A 97 -25.76 -15.82 25.08
C LYS A 97 -26.93 -14.93 25.55
N GLY A 98 -27.65 -14.30 24.61
CA GLY A 98 -28.76 -13.38 24.87
C GLY A 98 -28.49 -11.91 24.56
N GLU A 99 -27.26 -11.53 24.22
CA GLU A 99 -26.91 -10.16 23.84
C GLU A 99 -27.25 -9.87 22.36
N ALA A 100 -27.73 -8.65 22.06
CA ALA A 100 -28.14 -8.28 20.73
C ALA A 100 -26.95 -8.29 19.75
N LEU A 101 -27.04 -9.10 18.69
CA LEU A 101 -25.96 -9.31 17.70
C LEU A 101 -25.54 -8.03 16.95
N HIS A 102 -26.35 -6.96 17.01
CA HIS A 102 -26.14 -5.69 16.30
C HIS A 102 -25.76 -5.90 14.81
N LEU A 103 -26.34 -6.91 14.17
CA LEU A 103 -25.94 -7.39 12.85
C LEU A 103 -25.96 -6.27 11.81
N TRP A 104 -26.98 -5.40 11.85
CA TRP A 104 -27.07 -4.24 10.96
C TRP A 104 -25.92 -3.24 11.11
N ARG A 105 -25.37 -3.06 12.32
CA ARG A 105 -24.19 -2.20 12.51
C ARG A 105 -22.97 -2.82 11.84
N ARG A 106 -22.80 -4.14 11.95
CA ARG A 106 -21.67 -4.87 11.35
C ARG A 106 -21.77 -4.88 9.82
N ILE A 107 -22.97 -5.13 9.28
CA ILE A 107 -23.24 -5.06 7.84
C ILE A 107 -22.95 -3.66 7.31
N ALA A 108 -23.40 -2.60 8.00
CA ALA A 108 -23.12 -1.23 7.58
C ALA A 108 -21.61 -0.94 7.54
N THR A 109 -20.85 -1.37 8.56
CA THR A 109 -19.39 -1.22 8.56
C THR A 109 -18.74 -2.03 7.45
N PHE A 110 -19.20 -3.26 7.20
CA PHE A 110 -18.71 -4.08 6.09
C PHE A 110 -18.94 -3.38 4.75
N LEU A 111 -20.15 -2.88 4.49
CA LEU A 111 -20.48 -2.16 3.25
C LEU A 111 -19.62 -0.90 3.07
N LEU A 112 -19.40 -0.13 4.14
CA LEU A 112 -18.55 1.07 4.07
C LEU A 112 -17.08 0.71 3.81
N CYS A 113 -16.53 -0.24 4.56
CA CYS A 113 -15.11 -0.57 4.50
C CYS A 113 -14.74 -1.39 3.26
N VAL A 114 -15.64 -2.23 2.74
CA VAL A 114 -15.32 -3.17 1.65
C VAL A 114 -15.77 -2.63 0.30
N PRO A 115 -17.05 -2.70 -0.11
CA PRO A 115 -17.47 -2.28 -1.45
C PRO A 115 -17.41 -0.77 -1.66
N VAL A 116 -17.78 0.06 -0.68
CA VAL A 116 -17.73 1.53 -0.87
C VAL A 116 -16.27 2.00 -0.94
N ALA A 117 -15.40 1.53 -0.04
CA ALA A 117 -13.97 1.84 -0.15
C ALA A 117 -13.36 1.35 -1.46
N LEU A 118 -13.79 0.19 -1.97
CA LEU A 118 -13.37 -0.34 -3.27
C LEU A 118 -13.78 0.61 -4.40
N ALA A 119 -15.03 1.08 -4.40
CA ALA A 119 -15.52 2.03 -5.38
C ALA A 119 -14.74 3.36 -5.34
N VAL A 120 -14.47 3.89 -4.15
CA VAL A 120 -13.66 5.11 -4.00
C VAL A 120 -12.21 4.90 -4.46
N ALA A 121 -11.61 3.74 -4.15
CA ALA A 121 -10.28 3.40 -4.64
C ALA A 121 -10.22 3.31 -6.17
N LEU A 122 -11.24 2.71 -6.79
CA LEU A 122 -11.36 2.66 -8.25
C LEU A 122 -11.49 4.05 -8.85
N LEU A 123 -12.32 4.94 -8.26
CA LEU A 123 -12.44 6.32 -8.71
C LEU A 123 -11.10 7.07 -8.65
N LEU A 124 -10.36 6.94 -7.54
CA LEU A 124 -9.03 7.52 -7.40
C LEU A 124 -8.06 7.00 -8.48
N ALA A 125 -8.07 5.69 -8.74
CA ALA A 125 -7.22 5.09 -9.75
C ALA A 125 -7.57 5.58 -11.17
N LEU A 126 -8.85 5.68 -11.50
CA LEU A 126 -9.33 6.21 -12.78
C LEU A 126 -9.01 7.70 -12.95
N ALA A 127 -9.15 8.50 -11.90
CA ALA A 127 -8.77 9.91 -11.96
C ALA A 127 -7.26 10.08 -12.18
N ALA A 128 -6.42 9.25 -11.55
CA ALA A 128 -4.99 9.24 -11.80
C ALA A 128 -4.66 8.84 -13.24
N ARG A 129 -5.39 7.87 -13.82
CA ARG A 129 -5.29 7.50 -15.23
C ARG A 129 -5.60 8.68 -16.15
N ALA A 130 -6.71 9.37 -15.90
CA ALA A 130 -7.13 10.53 -16.66
C ALA A 130 -6.06 11.63 -16.65
N ILE A 131 -5.51 11.92 -15.46
CA ILE A 131 -4.41 12.88 -15.30
C ILE A 131 -3.16 12.42 -16.07
N ALA A 132 -2.77 11.14 -15.98
CA ALA A 132 -1.61 10.62 -16.69
C ALA A 132 -1.78 10.71 -18.22
N SER A 133 -2.96 10.36 -18.73
CA SER A 133 -3.30 10.48 -20.14
C SER A 133 -3.29 11.94 -20.60
N ALA A 134 -3.86 12.86 -19.82
CA ALA A 134 -3.80 14.30 -20.09
C ALA A 134 -2.36 14.87 -20.04
N ALA A 135 -1.49 14.27 -19.23
CA ALA A 135 -0.06 14.58 -19.18
C ALA A 135 0.76 13.95 -20.33
N GLY A 136 0.10 13.30 -21.30
CA GLY A 136 0.73 12.72 -22.48
C GLY A 136 1.37 11.35 -22.25
N TRP A 137 1.03 10.65 -21.16
CA TRP A 137 1.51 9.28 -20.96
C TRP A 137 0.92 8.33 -22.00
N GLY A 138 1.68 7.29 -22.36
CA GLY A 138 1.17 6.22 -23.21
C GLY A 138 -0.03 5.53 -22.59
N GLU A 139 -0.91 5.00 -23.44
CA GLU A 139 -2.15 4.33 -23.01
C GLU A 139 -1.85 3.10 -22.14
N ALA A 140 -0.77 2.37 -22.47
CA ALA A 140 -0.28 1.25 -21.69
C ALA A 140 0.16 1.67 -20.28
N ASP A 141 0.99 2.70 -20.14
CA ASP A 141 1.49 3.17 -18.84
C ASP A 141 0.36 3.69 -17.95
N SER A 142 -0.61 4.41 -18.55
CA SER A 142 -1.80 4.89 -17.84
C SER A 142 -2.67 3.74 -17.33
N ASN A 143 -2.84 2.69 -18.13
CA ASN A 143 -3.57 1.49 -17.72
C ASN A 143 -2.83 0.73 -16.60
N VAL A 144 -1.52 0.57 -16.73
CA VAL A 144 -0.68 -0.05 -15.70
C VAL A 144 -0.77 0.72 -14.38
N LEU A 145 -0.70 2.06 -14.42
CA LEU A 145 -0.89 2.91 -13.24
C LEU A 145 -2.22 2.60 -12.55
N THR A 146 -3.31 2.49 -13.31
CA THR A 146 -4.65 2.19 -12.77
C THR A 146 -4.68 0.83 -12.07
N LEU A 147 -4.13 -0.20 -12.72
CA LEU A 147 -4.12 -1.57 -12.22
C LEU A 147 -3.34 -1.70 -10.91
N PHE A 148 -2.24 -0.96 -10.75
CA PHE A 148 -1.47 -0.97 -9.51
C PHE A 148 -2.04 -0.06 -8.44
N LEU A 149 -2.59 1.10 -8.82
CA LEU A 149 -3.05 2.10 -7.86
C LEU A 149 -4.37 1.69 -7.18
N MET A 150 -5.26 1.01 -7.90
CA MET A 150 -6.56 0.56 -7.35
C MET A 150 -6.42 -0.34 -6.10
N PRO A 151 -5.68 -1.46 -6.11
CA PRO A 151 -5.51 -2.30 -4.91
C PRO A 151 -4.76 -1.57 -3.78
N LEU A 152 -3.82 -0.68 -4.13
CA LEU A 152 -3.08 0.10 -3.15
C LEU A 152 -3.98 1.10 -2.42
N CYS A 153 -4.75 1.90 -3.15
CA CYS A 153 -5.72 2.83 -2.59
C CYS A 153 -6.76 2.10 -1.75
N TRP A 154 -7.23 0.95 -2.20
CA TRP A 154 -8.21 0.16 -1.46
C TRP A 154 -7.66 -0.33 -0.12
N ALA A 155 -6.43 -0.86 -0.10
CA ALA A 155 -5.79 -1.32 1.13
C ALA A 155 -5.57 -0.16 2.13
N LEU A 156 -5.14 1.01 1.65
CA LEU A 156 -4.95 2.20 2.48
C LEU A 156 -6.28 2.72 3.04
N LEU A 157 -7.33 2.75 2.23
CA LEU A 157 -8.67 3.13 2.67
C LEU A 157 -9.23 2.15 3.70
N LEU A 158 -9.09 0.85 3.46
CA LEU A 158 -9.47 -0.18 4.43
C LEU A 158 -8.80 0.05 5.79
N PHE A 159 -7.48 0.25 5.79
CA PHE A 159 -6.73 0.55 7.01
C PHE A 159 -7.26 1.82 7.70
N ALA A 160 -7.37 2.93 6.96
CA ALA A 160 -7.83 4.20 7.50
C ALA A 160 -9.25 4.11 8.09
N LEU A 161 -10.17 3.41 7.40
CA LEU A 161 -11.55 3.24 7.85
C LEU A 161 -11.67 2.34 9.06
N LEU A 162 -10.87 1.27 9.14
CA LEU A 162 -10.81 0.39 10.30
C LEU A 162 -10.22 1.09 11.53
N MET A 163 -9.32 2.04 11.33
CA MET A 163 -8.77 2.89 12.39
C MET A 163 -9.69 4.06 12.77
N THR A 164 -10.67 4.40 11.92
CA THR A 164 -11.60 5.51 12.17
C THR A 164 -12.72 5.07 13.10
N GLN A 165 -12.85 5.75 14.24
CA GLN A 165 -13.95 5.49 15.16
C GLN A 165 -15.24 6.16 14.68
N GLY A 166 -16.21 5.34 14.28
CA GLY A 166 -17.58 5.76 14.00
C GLY A 166 -17.94 5.89 12.52
N ARG A 167 -19.15 5.42 12.19
CA ARG A 167 -19.65 5.31 10.81
C ARG A 167 -19.82 6.64 10.09
N ARG A 168 -20.24 7.70 10.81
CA ARG A 168 -20.36 9.05 10.24
C ARG A 168 -18.99 9.64 9.86
N ALA A 169 -17.93 9.27 10.58
CA ALA A 169 -16.58 9.69 10.22
C ALA A 169 -16.07 8.90 9.00
N GLN A 170 -16.28 7.58 8.97
CA GLN A 170 -15.99 6.73 7.81
C GLN A 170 -16.66 7.25 6.52
N ALA A 171 -17.97 7.56 6.59
CA ALA A 171 -18.70 8.10 5.45
C ALA A 171 -18.17 9.48 5.00
N ARG A 172 -17.78 10.36 5.94
CA ARG A 172 -17.19 11.67 5.61
C ARG A 172 -15.84 11.53 4.91
N VAL A 173 -14.98 10.62 5.37
CA VAL A 173 -13.68 10.33 4.73
C VAL A 173 -13.91 9.83 3.30
N LEU A 174 -14.81 8.86 3.12
CA LEU A 174 -15.13 8.33 1.78
C LEU A 174 -15.69 9.41 0.85
N ALA A 175 -16.63 10.23 1.34
CA ALA A 175 -17.21 11.31 0.56
C ALA A 175 -16.16 12.36 0.14
N ALA A 176 -15.30 12.78 1.07
CA ALA A 176 -14.25 13.75 0.79
C ALA A 176 -13.21 13.22 -0.22
N LEU A 177 -12.88 11.93 -0.14
CA LEU A 177 -11.92 11.32 -1.07
C LEU A 177 -12.53 10.98 -2.43
N ALA A 178 -13.85 10.78 -2.51
CA ALA A 178 -14.55 10.53 -3.77
C ALA A 178 -14.84 11.82 -4.55
N SER A 179 -15.03 12.96 -3.87
CA SER A 179 -15.45 14.21 -4.53
C SER A 179 -14.44 14.73 -5.57
N ILE A 180 -13.14 14.65 -5.27
CA ILE A 180 -12.08 15.14 -6.18
C ILE A 180 -12.00 14.27 -7.45
N PRO A 181 -11.89 12.92 -7.36
CA PRO A 181 -11.93 12.05 -8.53
C PRO A 181 -13.18 12.21 -9.39
N ILE A 182 -14.35 12.33 -8.77
CA ILE A 182 -15.61 12.51 -9.50
C ILE A 182 -15.56 13.81 -10.31
N LEU A 183 -15.07 14.90 -9.72
CA LEU A 183 -14.93 16.17 -10.43
C LEU A 183 -13.98 16.04 -11.63
N ILE A 184 -12.82 15.40 -11.44
CA ILE A 184 -11.84 15.17 -12.52
C ILE A 184 -12.46 14.38 -13.67
N LEU A 185 -13.14 13.27 -13.37
CA LEU A 185 -13.77 12.41 -14.38
C LEU A 185 -14.95 13.10 -15.09
N LEU A 186 -15.66 13.99 -14.41
CA LEU A 186 -16.70 14.80 -15.03
C LEU A 186 -16.11 15.84 -16.00
N LEU A 187 -15.00 16.49 -15.64
CA LEU A 187 -14.31 17.43 -16.51
C LEU A 187 -13.76 16.74 -17.76
N GLU A 188 -13.17 15.55 -17.61
CA GLU A 188 -12.69 14.75 -18.73
C GLU A 188 -13.82 14.36 -19.71
N ARG A 189 -15.03 14.08 -19.20
CA ARG A 189 -16.19 13.77 -20.05
C ARG A 189 -16.75 14.96 -20.82
N LEU A 190 -16.46 16.18 -20.40
CA LEU A 190 -16.99 17.42 -20.99
C LEU A 190 -16.01 18.07 -21.96
N ALA A 191 -14.74 17.64 -21.97
CA ALA A 191 -13.69 18.08 -22.87
C ALA A 191 -13.66 17.22 -24.15
#